data_AF-A0A357K4R1-F1
#
_entry.id   AF-A0A357K4R1-F1
#
_cell.length_a   1.000
_cell.length_b   1.000
_cell.length_c   1.000
_cell.angle_alpha   90.00
_cell.angle_beta   90.00
_cell.angle_gamma   90.00
#
_symmetry.space_group_name_H-M   'P 1'
#
loop_
_entity.id
_entity.type
_entity.pdbx_description
1 polymer ?
#
loop_
_entity_poly.entity_id
_entity_poly.type
_entity_poly.pdbx_seq_one_letter_code
_entity_poly.pdbx_strand_id
1 'polypeptide(L)' 'VDVGFSRVMFSDDDARSGLLSLEVFNLLGINNTINHNWIQDVNGRYYAVPNFLTGRRVNLKVSFQF' A
#
# COMPACT_ATOMS: atom_id res chain seq x y z
N VAL A 1 -10.00 1.45 0.50
CA VAL A 1 -10.17 2.22 1.76
C VAL A 1 -8.96 1.94 2.59
N ASP A 2 -8.22 2.99 2.95
CA ASP A 2 -6.93 2.90 3.62
C ASP A 2 -7.02 3.72 4.92
N VAL A 3 -6.27 3.30 5.94
CA VAL A 3 -6.26 3.97 7.25
C VAL A 3 -4.82 4.07 7.74
N GLY A 4 -4.45 5.22 8.28
CA GLY A 4 -3.11 5.43 8.85
C GLY A 4 -3.15 6.32 10.08
N PHE A 5 -2.19 6.09 10.97
CA PHE A 5 -1.99 6.84 12.21
C PHE A 5 -0.52 7.19 12.35
N SER A 6 -0.24 8.41 12.76
CA SER A 6 1.11 8.85 13.09
C SER A 6 1.16 9.50 14.47
N ARG A 7 2.31 9.40 15.11
CA ARG A 7 2.56 9.98 16.42
C ARG A 7 3.99 10.52 16.50
N VAL A 8 4.11 11.75 17.01
CA VAL A 8 5.39 12.33 17.44
C VAL A 8 5.76 11.70 18.77
N MET A 9 6.92 11.04 18.82
CA MET A 9 7.40 10.30 19.98
C MET A 9 8.19 11.23 20.91
N PHE A 10 9.11 11.99 20.34
CA PHE A 10 9.96 12.93 21.05
C PHE A 10 10.06 14.21 20.21
N SER A 11 9.93 15.37 20.85
CA SER A 11 10.05 16.69 20.22
C SER A 11 10.75 17.58 21.24
N ASP A 12 12.05 17.81 21.04
CA ASP A 12 12.88 18.66 21.88
C ASP A 12 13.07 20.00 21.16
N ASP A 13 12.56 21.09 21.74
CA ASP A 13 12.56 22.51 21.29
C ASP A 13 13.12 22.78 19.86
N ASP A 14 12.45 22.21 18.85
CA ASP A 14 12.80 22.25 17.41
C ASP A 14 14.15 21.61 16.97
N ALA A 15 15.01 21.18 17.89
CA ALA A 15 16.31 20.60 17.55
C ALA A 15 16.24 19.11 17.22
N ARG A 16 15.34 18.35 17.85
CA ARG A 16 15.23 16.89 17.61
C ARG A 16 13.78 16.46 17.63
N SER A 17 13.34 15.80 16.55
CA SER A 17 12.02 15.18 16.52
C SER A 17 12.05 13.75 15.98
N GLY A 18 11.19 12.91 16.54
CA GLY A 18 10.98 11.54 16.11
C GLY A 18 9.52 11.29 15.78
N LEU A 19 9.24 10.83 14.56
CA LEU A 19 7.89 10.50 14.09
C LEU A 19 7.77 9.00 13.79
N LEU A 20 6.75 8.37 14.35
CA LEU A 20 6.35 7.00 14.06
C LEU A 20 5.01 7.04 13.32
N SER A 21 4.90 6.39 12.16
CA SER A 21 3.65 6.25 11.42
C SER A 21 3.39 4.81 11.04
N LEU A 22 2.14 4.38 11.20
CA LEU A 22 1.64 3.08 10.78
C LEU A 22 0.46 3.29 9.83
N GLU A 23 0.56 2.72 8.63
CA GLU A 23 -0.45 2.81 7.58
C GLU A 23 -0.88 1.40 7.17
N VAL A 24 -2.18 1.20 6.97
CA VAL A 24 -2.76 -0.03 6.45
C VAL A 24 -3.50 0.31 5.15
N PHE A 25 -2.95 -0.18 4.04
CA PHE A 25 -3.55 -0.08 2.73
C PHE A 25 -4.55 -1.22 2.52
N ASN A 26 -5.65 -0.90 1.84
CA ASN A 26 -6.76 -1.81 1.54
C ASN A 26 -7.28 -2.53 2.80
N LEU A 27 -7.76 -1.75 3.77
CA LEU A 27 -8.29 -2.24 5.05
C LEU A 27 -9.40 -3.29 4.86
N LEU A 28 -10.25 -3.08 3.85
CA LEU A 28 -11.37 -3.96 3.53
C LEU A 28 -10.95 -5.21 2.73
N GLY A 29 -9.70 -5.27 2.24
CA GLY A 29 -9.18 -6.41 1.48
C GLY A 29 -9.90 -6.64 0.14
N ILE A 30 -10.42 -5.59 -0.49
CA ILE A 30 -11.19 -5.71 -1.73
C ILE A 30 -10.24 -5.90 -2.91
N ASN A 31 -10.51 -6.93 -3.71
CA ASN A 31 -9.79 -7.19 -4.96
C ASN A 31 -10.43 -6.39 -6.10
N ASN A 32 -9.85 -5.22 -6.40
CA ASN A 32 -10.31 -4.38 -7.50
C ASN A 32 -9.59 -4.77 -8.80
N THR A 33 -10.32 -5.21 -9.83
CA THR A 33 -9.74 -5.48 -11.16
C THR A 33 -9.57 -4.18 -11.93
N ILE A 34 -8.34 -3.82 -12.29
CA ILE A 34 -8.07 -2.58 -13.05
C ILE A 34 -8.15 -2.84 -14.54
N ASN A 35 -7.61 -3.98 -14.96
CA ASN A 35 -7.45 -4.34 -16.35
C ASN A 35 -7.40 -5.86 -16.51
N HIS A 36 -7.55 -6.36 -17.73
CA HIS A 36 -7.33 -7.75 -18.08
C HIS A 36 -6.12 -7.87 -18.99
N ASN A 37 -5.22 -8.81 -18.70
CA ASN A 37 -4.17 -9.17 -19.62
C ASN A 37 -4.72 -10.20 -20.61
N TRP A 38 -4.57 -9.93 -21.89
CA TRP A 38 -5.02 -10.83 -22.94
C TRP A 38 -3.88 -11.77 -23.30
N ILE A 39 -4.06 -13.05 -22.97
CA ILE A 39 -3.06 -14.09 -23.21
C ILE A 39 -3.62 -15.05 -24.25
N GLN A 40 -2.85 -15.30 -25.31
CA GLN A 40 -3.18 -16.26 -26.34
C GLN A 40 -2.57 -17.62 -26.00
N ASP A 41 -3.36 -18.70 -26.11
CA ASP A 41 -2.82 -20.06 -26.05
C ASP A 41 -2.24 -20.51 -27.40
N VAL A 42 -1.55 -21.66 -27.39
CA VAL A 42 -0.95 -22.27 -28.59
C VAL A 42 -1.98 -22.66 -29.65
N ASN A 43 -3.25 -22.78 -29.28
CA ASN A 43 -4.36 -23.08 -30.18
C ASN A 43 -5.04 -21.82 -30.71
N GLY A 44 -4.50 -20.64 -30.40
CA GLY A 44 -4.97 -19.35 -30.88
C GLY A 44 -6.13 -18.73 -30.08
N ARG A 45 -6.56 -19.34 -28.97
CA ARG A 45 -7.64 -18.82 -28.12
C ARG A 45 -7.10 -17.78 -27.13
N TYR A 46 -7.82 -16.67 -26.99
CA TYR A 46 -7.48 -15.61 -26.04
C TYR A 46 -8.23 -15.76 -24.73
N TYR A 47 -7.53 -15.55 -23.62
CA TYR A 47 -8.10 -15.49 -22.28
C TYR A 47 -7.83 -14.12 -21.66
N ALA A 48 -8.88 -13.57 -21.05
CA ALA A 48 -8.79 -12.34 -20.26
C ALA A 48 -8.44 -12.69 -18.82
N VAL A 49 -7.16 -12.55 -18.46
CA VAL A 49 -6.69 -12.77 -17.09
C VAL A 49 -6.78 -11.46 -16.31
N PRO A 50 -7.58 -11.37 -15.23
CA PRO A 50 -7.74 -10.12 -14.48
C PRO A 50 -6.45 -9.72 -13.76
N ASN A 51 -6.13 -8.42 -13.78
CA ASN A 51 -5.07 -7.80 -13.00
C ASN A 51 -5.70 -7.00 -11.86
N PHE A 52 -5.46 -7.44 -10.63
CA PHE A 52 -5.96 -6.78 -9.45
C PHE A 52 -5.02 -5.67 -8.99
N LEU A 53 -5.58 -4.63 -8.36
CA LEU A 53 -4.81 -3.69 -7.55
C LEU A 53 -4.08 -4.44 -6.43
N THR A 54 -3.03 -3.79 -5.93
CA THR A 54 -2.31 -4.23 -4.74
C THR A 54 -3.28 -4.57 -3.60
N GLY A 55 -3.12 -5.77 -3.05
CA GLY A 55 -3.89 -6.24 -1.90
C GLY A 55 -3.55 -5.48 -0.60
N ARG A 56 -3.98 -6.05 0.53
CA ARG A 56 -3.72 -5.45 1.85
C ARG A 56 -2.22 -5.39 2.14
N ARG A 57 -1.74 -4.21 2.55
CA ARG A 57 -0.35 -3.99 2.95
C ARG A 57 -0.30 -3.18 4.23
N VAL A 58 0.65 -3.50 5.10
CA VAL A 58 0.97 -2.72 6.28
C VAL A 58 2.29 -2.02 6.02
N ASN A 59 2.35 -0.73 6.34
CA ASN A 59 3.50 0.11 6.12
C ASN A 59 3.87 0.82 7.43
N LEU A 60 5.11 0.64 7.86
CA LEU A 60 5.66 1.23 9.07
C LEU A 60 6.73 2.24 8.65
N LYS A 61 6.55 3.51 9.03
CA LYS A 61 7.51 4.59 8.77
C LYS A 61 8.05 5.12 10.09
N VAL A 62 9.36 5.25 10.14
CA VAL A 62 10.07 5.90 11.26
C VAL A 62 10.91 7.02 10.66
N SER A 63 10.78 8.23 11.21
CA SER A 63 11.54 9.40 10.78
C SER A 63 12.19 10.06 11.99
N PHE A 64 13.45 10.43 11.85
CA PHE A 64 14.22 11.16 12.84
C PHE A 64 14.75 12.43 12.20
N GLN A 65 14.61 13.54 12.91
CA GLN A 65 15.14 14.85 12.54
C GLN A 65 16.09 15.30 13.65
N PHE A 66 17.27 15.78 13.25
CA PHE A 66 18.38 16.19 14.13
C PHE A 66 18.90 17.56 13.75
#